data_AF-A0A7S1ZWB7-F1
#
_entry.id   AF-A0A7S1ZWB7-F1
#
_cell.length_a   1.000
_cell.length_b   1.000
_cell.length_c   1.000
_cell.angle_alpha   90.00
_cell.angle_beta   90.00
_cell.angle_gamma   90.00
#
_symmetry.space_group_name_H-M   'P 1'
#
loop_
_entity.id
_entity.type
_entity.pdbx_description
1 polymer ?
#
loop_
_entity_poly.entity_id
_entity_poly.type
_entity_poly.pdbx_seq_one_letter_code
_entity_poly.pdbx_strand_id
1 'polypeptide(L)'
;QKTKSLVGILVRGLVECVESEKMLPYFRYCVNIVLASWIKLMVVAQDVASPYAASLVPYFLKICSMCAACEDVALHLMSLQCLLDVTHLPGARKGCIMQKSTVVMHLSSATDHPSHTVRQAAVQVRNEWCILE
;
A
#
# COMPACT_ATOMS: atom_id res chain seq x y z
N GLN A 1 1.65 -24.98 -1.37
CA GLN A 1 1.10 -24.72 -2.72
C GLN A 1 -0.11 -23.76 -2.71
N LYS A 2 -1.11 -23.93 -1.82
CA LYS A 2 -2.31 -23.07 -1.76
C LYS A 2 -2.03 -21.58 -1.45
N THR A 3 -1.10 -21.26 -0.55
CA THR A 3 -0.81 -19.86 -0.14
C THR A 3 -0.18 -19.01 -1.26
N LYS A 4 0.66 -19.61 -2.12
CA LYS A 4 1.21 -18.94 -3.30
C LYS A 4 0.12 -18.54 -4.30
N SER A 5 -0.94 -19.34 -4.40
CA SER A 5 -2.10 -19.01 -5.22
C SER A 5 -2.89 -17.81 -4.67
N LEU A 6 -2.94 -17.63 -3.35
CA LEU A 6 -3.65 -16.50 -2.73
C LEU A 6 -2.94 -15.17 -2.98
N VAL A 7 -1.61 -15.13 -2.88
CA VAL A 7 -0.84 -13.91 -3.18
C VAL A 7 -0.97 -13.54 -4.66
N GLY A 8 -0.92 -14.51 -5.56
CA GLY A 8 -1.16 -14.26 -6.99
C GLY A 8 -2.55 -13.68 -7.28
N ILE A 9 -3.59 -14.17 -6.60
CA ILE A 9 -4.96 -13.62 -6.70
C ILE A 9 -5.01 -12.20 -6.14
N LEU A 10 -4.36 -11.94 -5.00
CA LEU A 10 -4.31 -10.61 -4.38
C LEU A 10 -3.61 -9.59 -5.27
N VAL A 11 -2.44 -9.93 -5.78
CA VAL A 11 -1.66 -9.08 -6.69
C VAL A 11 -2.48 -8.80 -7.94
N ARG A 12 -3.08 -9.82 -8.55
CA ARG A 12 -3.92 -9.64 -9.75
C ARG A 12 -5.14 -8.76 -9.46
N GLY A 13 -5.84 -9.02 -8.34
CA GLY A 13 -6.97 -8.20 -7.93
C GLY A 13 -6.59 -6.75 -7.68
N LEU A 14 -5.43 -6.49 -7.07
CA LEU A 14 -4.90 -5.13 -6.88
C LEU A 14 -4.66 -4.44 -8.22
N VAL A 15 -3.95 -5.11 -9.13
CA VAL A 15 -3.65 -4.60 -10.47
C VAL A 15 -4.94 -4.29 -11.22
N GLU A 16 -5.87 -5.25 -11.30
CA GLU A 16 -7.15 -5.09 -11.99
C GLU A 16 -7.99 -3.96 -11.39
N CYS A 17 -8.01 -3.81 -10.06
CA CYS A 17 -8.71 -2.69 -9.42
C CYS A 17 -8.10 -1.35 -9.79
N VAL A 18 -6.78 -1.24 -9.70
CA VAL A 18 -6.04 0.01 -9.89
C VAL A 18 -5.96 0.43 -11.36
N GLU A 19 -5.96 -0.52 -12.29
CA GLU A 19 -5.91 -0.26 -13.75
C GLU A 19 -7.29 -0.11 -14.38
N SER A 20 -8.33 -0.74 -13.79
CA SER A 20 -9.69 -0.61 -14.30
C SER A 20 -10.36 0.67 -13.78
N GLU A 21 -10.11 1.78 -14.47
CA GLU A 21 -10.81 3.07 -14.26
C GLU A 21 -12.34 2.96 -14.41
N LYS A 22 -12.84 1.82 -14.92
CA LYS A 22 -14.26 1.56 -15.19
C LYS A 22 -15.04 0.99 -13.99
N MET A 23 -14.38 0.65 -12.87
CA MET A 23 -15.04 0.01 -11.71
C MET A 23 -15.67 0.97 -10.69
N LEU A 24 -16.03 2.20 -11.06
CA LEU A 24 -16.42 3.27 -10.13
C LEU A 24 -17.40 2.90 -8.97
N PRO A 25 -18.50 2.13 -9.16
CA PRO A 25 -19.39 1.83 -8.03
C PRO A 25 -18.84 0.76 -7.07
N TYR A 26 -17.95 -0.14 -7.53
CA TYR A 26 -17.43 -1.24 -6.71
C TYR A 26 -15.94 -1.10 -6.37
N PHE A 27 -15.25 -0.14 -6.99
CA PHE A 27 -13.83 0.08 -6.85
C PHE A 27 -13.43 0.21 -5.38
N ARG A 28 -14.12 1.05 -4.62
CA ARG A 28 -13.88 1.25 -3.18
C ARG A 28 -13.96 -0.06 -2.39
N TYR A 29 -14.95 -0.89 -2.68
CA TYR A 29 -15.14 -2.17 -2.00
C TYR A 29 -14.01 -3.16 -2.34
N CYS A 30 -13.66 -3.25 -3.62
CA CYS A 30 -12.58 -4.14 -4.06
C CYS A 30 -11.22 -3.71 -3.50
N VAL A 31 -10.90 -2.40 -3.51
CA VAL A 31 -9.66 -1.89 -2.92
C VAL A 31 -9.61 -2.18 -1.42
N ASN A 32 -10.70 -1.96 -0.68
CA ASN A 32 -10.77 -2.30 0.74
C ASN A 32 -10.49 -3.78 1.01
N ILE A 33 -11.08 -4.69 0.22
CA ILE A 33 -10.81 -6.13 0.36
C ILE A 33 -9.34 -6.43 0.12
N VAL A 34 -8.75 -5.87 -0.93
CA VAL A 34 -7.36 -6.13 -1.31
C VAL A 34 -6.40 -5.61 -0.24
N LEU A 35 -6.58 -4.38 0.24
CA LEU A 35 -5.76 -3.80 1.31
C LEU A 35 -5.92 -4.57 2.62
N ALA A 36 -7.14 -4.90 3.03
CA ALA A 36 -7.38 -5.69 4.24
C ALA A 36 -6.76 -7.08 4.15
N SER A 37 -6.84 -7.70 2.97
CA SER A 37 -6.25 -9.01 2.71
C SER A 37 -4.73 -8.96 2.69
N TRP A 38 -4.12 -7.88 2.19
CA TRP A 38 -2.69 -7.63 2.31
C TRP A 38 -2.27 -7.53 3.78
N ILE A 39 -2.90 -6.66 4.55
CA ILE A 39 -2.62 -6.48 5.99
C ILE A 39 -2.74 -7.83 6.73
N LYS A 40 -3.79 -8.60 6.43
CA LYS A 40 -3.95 -9.94 7.03
C LYS A 40 -2.87 -10.91 6.58
N LEU A 41 -2.50 -10.90 5.31
CA LEU A 41 -1.43 -11.74 4.75
C LEU A 41 -0.09 -11.44 5.43
N MET A 42 0.21 -10.17 5.68
CA MET A 42 1.40 -9.72 6.38
C MET A 42 1.51 -10.30 7.79
N VAL A 43 0.39 -10.52 8.47
CA VAL A 43 0.34 -11.13 9.81
C VAL A 43 0.50 -12.65 9.76
N VAL A 44 -0.09 -13.33 8.77
CA VAL A 44 -0.20 -14.80 8.79
C VAL A 44 0.80 -15.54 7.91
N ALA A 45 1.41 -14.87 6.91
CA ALA A 45 2.28 -15.49 5.92
C ALA A 45 3.28 -14.49 5.31
N GLN A 46 4.05 -13.82 6.17
CA GLN A 46 5.02 -12.79 5.80
C GLN A 46 6.06 -13.29 4.78
N ASP A 47 6.53 -14.54 4.94
CA ASP A 47 7.48 -15.22 4.06
C ASP A 47 6.96 -15.36 2.62
N VAL A 48 5.65 -15.55 2.45
CA VAL A 48 5.00 -15.67 1.15
C VAL A 48 4.76 -14.30 0.52
N ALA A 49 4.46 -13.27 1.32
CA ALA A 49 4.23 -11.90 0.84
C ALA A 49 5.54 -11.18 0.45
N SER A 50 6.63 -11.47 1.18
CA SER A 50 7.89 -10.74 1.08
C SER A 50 8.46 -10.59 -0.34
N PRO A 51 8.43 -11.63 -1.22
CA PRO A 51 8.96 -11.51 -2.58
C PRO A 51 8.19 -10.54 -3.48
N TYR A 52 6.92 -10.27 -3.17
CA TYR A 52 6.02 -9.46 -4.00
C TYR A 52 5.88 -8.03 -3.49
N ALA A 53 6.15 -7.79 -2.20
CA ALA A 53 5.89 -6.53 -1.52
C ALA A 53 6.45 -5.29 -2.23
N ALA A 54 7.72 -5.33 -2.67
CA ALA A 54 8.31 -4.19 -3.38
C ALA A 54 7.58 -3.88 -4.70
N SER A 55 7.09 -4.90 -5.41
CA SER A 55 6.34 -4.70 -6.66
C SER A 55 4.95 -4.11 -6.44
N LEU A 56 4.42 -4.16 -5.21
CA LEU A 56 3.09 -3.63 -4.87
C LEU A 56 3.10 -2.16 -4.46
N VAL A 57 4.28 -1.62 -4.12
CA VAL A 57 4.47 -0.22 -3.70
C VAL A 57 3.83 0.79 -4.68
N PRO A 58 4.01 0.70 -6.01
CA PRO A 58 3.40 1.65 -6.94
C PRO A 58 1.87 1.64 -6.89
N TYR A 59 1.27 0.48 -6.64
CA TYR A 59 -0.19 0.32 -6.55
C TYR A 59 -0.72 0.91 -5.24
N PHE A 60 -0.03 0.70 -4.12
CA PHE A 60 -0.39 1.35 -2.85
C PHE A 60 -0.27 2.87 -2.91
N LEU A 61 0.78 3.38 -3.57
CA LEU A 61 0.91 4.83 -3.83
C LEU A 61 -0.22 5.36 -4.70
N LYS A 62 -0.57 4.66 -5.79
CA LYS A 62 -1.68 5.06 -6.65
C LYS A 62 -3.00 5.09 -5.88
N ILE A 63 -3.24 4.10 -5.02
CA ILE A 63 -4.41 4.10 -4.13
C ILE A 63 -4.38 5.31 -3.18
N CYS A 64 -3.28 5.59 -2.49
CA CYS A 64 -3.14 6.79 -1.64
C CYS A 64 -3.54 8.07 -2.41
N SER A 65 -3.03 8.24 -3.63
CA SER A 65 -3.35 9.41 -4.47
C SER A 65 -4.82 9.47 -4.87
N MET A 66 -5.44 8.33 -5.18
CA MET A 66 -6.88 8.26 -5.50
C MET A 66 -7.74 8.56 -4.27
N CYS A 67 -7.31 8.16 -3.07
CA CYS A 67 -8.01 8.43 -1.82
C CYS A 67 -8.06 9.91 -1.49
N ALA A 68 -7.00 10.66 -1.82
CA ALA A 68 -6.97 12.10 -1.64
C ALA A 68 -8.10 12.82 -2.41
N ALA A 69 -8.51 12.28 -3.56
CA ALA A 69 -9.59 12.85 -4.36
C ALA A 69 -11.00 12.53 -3.84
N CYS A 70 -11.18 11.44 -3.08
CA CYS A 70 -12.48 11.00 -2.56
C CYS A 70 -12.68 11.20 -1.05
N GLU A 71 -11.70 11.81 -0.38
CA GLU A 71 -11.70 12.12 1.06
C GLU A 71 -11.96 10.91 1.99
N ASP A 72 -11.71 9.69 1.50
CA ASP A 72 -11.91 8.48 2.28
C ASP A 72 -10.73 8.23 3.25
N VAL A 73 -10.87 8.75 4.46
CA VAL A 73 -9.89 8.62 5.54
C VAL A 73 -9.51 7.16 5.80
N ALA A 74 -10.47 6.23 5.81
CA ALA A 74 -10.19 4.83 6.13
C ALA A 74 -9.31 4.18 5.07
N LEU A 75 -9.64 4.41 3.79
CA LEU A 75 -8.88 3.87 2.67
C LEU A 75 -7.45 4.45 2.63
N HIS A 76 -7.32 5.75 2.93
CA HIS A 76 -6.03 6.44 3.03
C HIS A 76 -5.15 5.84 4.14
N LEU A 77 -5.73 5.55 5.31
CA LEU A 77 -5.01 4.92 6.42
C LEU A 77 -4.60 3.49 6.09
N MET A 78 -5.47 2.71 5.43
CA MET A 78 -5.14 1.34 5.03
C MET A 78 -4.02 1.29 3.99
N SER A 79 -4.01 2.20 3.01
CA SER A 79 -2.95 2.25 2.00
C SER A 79 -1.62 2.70 2.61
N LEU A 80 -1.64 3.66 3.53
CA LEU A 80 -0.47 4.05 4.32
C LEU A 80 0.05 2.88 5.17
N GLN A 81 -0.84 2.14 5.85
CA GLN A 81 -0.45 0.95 6.61
C GLN A 81 0.22 -0.10 5.70
N CYS A 82 -0.30 -0.32 4.49
CA CYS A 82 0.32 -1.25 3.54
C CYS A 82 1.74 -0.81 3.14
N LEU A 83 1.96 0.49 2.93
CA LEU A 83 3.29 1.04 2.65
C LEU A 83 4.25 0.90 3.83
N LEU A 84 3.75 1.03 5.06
CA LEU A 84 4.51 0.82 6.28
C LEU A 84 4.88 -0.66 6.46
N ASP A 85 3.93 -1.57 6.26
CA ASP A 85 4.17 -3.02 6.39
C ASP A 85 5.27 -3.51 5.44
N VAL A 86 5.37 -2.90 4.26
CA VAL A 86 6.38 -3.23 3.25
C VAL A 86 7.81 -2.93 3.74
N THR A 87 8.03 -1.89 4.56
CA THR A 87 9.37 -1.55 5.07
C THR A 87 9.89 -2.59 6.08
N HIS A 88 8.96 -3.28 6.76
CA HIS A 88 9.29 -4.32 7.74
C HIS A 88 9.57 -5.70 7.14
N LEU A 89 9.53 -5.83 5.81
CA LEU A 89 9.78 -7.09 5.11
C LEU A 89 11.26 -7.25 4.72
N PRO A 90 11.99 -8.24 5.27
CA PRO A 90 13.40 -8.42 4.98
C PRO A 90 13.69 -8.63 3.48
N GLY A 91 12.85 -9.40 2.78
CA GLY A 91 13.01 -9.67 1.35
C GLY A 91 12.58 -8.52 0.43
N ALA A 92 11.90 -7.49 0.94
CA ALA A 92 11.47 -6.35 0.15
C ALA A 92 12.49 -5.21 0.15
N ARG A 93 13.39 -5.17 1.14
CA ARG A 93 14.29 -4.03 1.43
C ARG A 93 14.99 -3.45 0.21
N LYS A 94 15.67 -4.30 -0.59
CA LYS A 94 16.38 -3.85 -1.79
C LYS A 94 15.44 -3.17 -2.79
N GLY A 95 14.25 -3.72 -3.01
CA GLY A 95 13.26 -3.14 -3.92
C GLY A 95 12.61 -1.87 -3.37
N CYS A 96 12.48 -1.75 -2.05
CA CYS A 96 12.00 -0.53 -1.38
C CYS A 96 13.00 0.61 -1.48
N ILE A 97 14.30 0.34 -1.27
CA ILE A 97 15.36 1.36 -1.41
C ILE A 97 15.34 2.01 -2.79
N MET A 98 15.15 1.21 -3.85
CA MET A 98 15.06 1.72 -5.23
C MET A 98 13.86 2.64 -5.47
N GLN A 99 12.82 2.54 -4.65
CA GLN A 99 11.59 3.33 -4.76
C GLN A 99 11.48 4.43 -3.69
N LYS A 100 12.48 4.54 -2.81
CA LYS A 100 12.48 5.42 -1.64
C LYS A 100 12.17 6.88 -1.99
N SER A 101 12.86 7.44 -2.98
CA SER A 101 12.67 8.84 -3.40
C SER A 101 11.24 9.08 -3.89
N THR A 102 10.70 8.17 -4.70
CA THR A 102 9.34 8.26 -5.23
C THR A 102 8.29 8.20 -4.12
N VAL A 103 8.46 7.30 -3.15
CA VAL A 103 7.54 7.15 -2.02
C VAL A 103 7.58 8.38 -1.12
N VAL A 104 8.76 8.84 -0.72
CA VAL A 104 8.92 10.03 0.15
C VAL A 104 8.33 11.28 -0.51
N MET A 105 8.54 11.44 -1.82
CA MET A 105 7.94 12.53 -2.59
C MET A 105 6.41 12.43 -2.61
N HIS A 106 5.84 11.25 -2.86
CA HIS A 106 4.38 11.05 -2.84
C HIS A 106 3.77 11.30 -1.46
N LEU A 107 4.42 10.85 -0.38
CA LEU A 107 3.92 11.03 0.98
C LEU A 107 3.94 12.49 1.44
N SER A 108 4.68 13.37 0.76
CA SER A 108 4.71 14.79 1.10
C SER A 108 3.37 15.49 0.86
N SER A 109 2.55 15.03 -0.10
CA SER A 109 1.18 15.56 -0.24
C SER A 109 0.23 14.99 0.83
N ALA A 110 0.44 13.75 1.25
CA ALA A 110 -0.37 13.12 2.31
C ALA A 110 -0.14 13.78 3.69
N THR A 111 1.02 14.42 3.92
CA THR A 111 1.27 15.19 5.15
C THR A 111 0.46 16.48 5.25
N ASP A 112 -0.13 16.96 4.15
CA ASP A 112 -0.99 18.15 4.11
C ASP A 112 -2.50 17.80 4.13
N HIS A 113 -2.84 16.53 4.35
CA HIS A 113 -4.22 16.06 4.34
C HIS A 113 -5.07 16.73 5.45
N PRO A 114 -6.38 17.05 5.24
CA PRO A 114 -7.22 17.72 6.26
C PRO A 114 -7.38 16.94 7.57
N SER A 115 -7.47 15.61 7.49
CA SER A 115 -7.54 14.73 8.66
C SER A 115 -6.20 14.63 9.38
N HIS A 116 -6.19 14.97 10.68
CA HIS A 116 -5.02 14.85 11.56
C HIS A 116 -4.46 13.43 11.61
N THR A 117 -5.32 12.42 11.69
CA THR A 117 -4.91 11.00 11.77
C THR A 117 -4.17 10.57 10.50
N VAL A 118 -4.63 11.03 9.33
CA VAL A 118 -3.94 10.73 8.05
C VAL A 118 -2.57 11.39 8.01
N ARG A 119 -2.45 12.65 8.45
CA ARG A 119 -1.16 13.34 8.53
C ARG A 119 -0.17 12.60 9.43
N GLN A 120 -0.60 12.17 10.61
CA GLN A 120 0.26 11.41 11.53
C GLN A 120 0.74 10.09 10.93
N ALA A 121 -0.16 9.33 10.32
CA ALA A 121 0.18 8.09 9.63
C ALA A 121 1.15 8.35 8.47
N ALA A 122 0.92 9.39 7.65
CA ALA A 122 1.79 9.76 6.55
C ALA A 122 3.19 10.14 7.01
N VAL A 123 3.31 10.92 8.09
CA VAL A 123 4.61 11.26 8.71
C VAL A 123 5.33 10.01 9.19
N GLN A 124 4.63 9.11 9.88
CA GLN A 124 5.22 7.85 10.35
C GLN A 124 5.76 7.03 9.19
N VAL A 125 4.95 6.79 8.16
CA VAL A 125 5.37 6.02 6.98
C VAL A 125 6.55 6.70 6.30
N ARG A 126 6.49 8.02 6.12
CA ARG A 126 7.59 8.77 5.50
C ARG A 126 8.90 8.62 6.26
N ASN A 127 8.86 8.70 7.60
CA ASN A 127 10.06 8.55 8.43
C ASN A 127 10.68 7.16 8.29
N GLU A 128 9.86 6.11 8.33
CA GLU A 128 10.31 4.73 8.12
C GLU A 128 10.96 4.52 6.76
N TRP A 129 10.38 5.11 5.71
CA TRP A 129 10.96 5.06 4.36
C TRP A 129 12.26 5.89 4.26
N CYS A 130 12.38 7.01 4.97
CA CYS A 130 13.58 7.84 4.99
C CYS A 130 14.78 7.13 5.62
N ILE A 131 14.57 6.25 6.60
CA ILE A 131 15.65 5.51 7.29
C ILE A 131 16.01 4.17 6.63
N LEU A 132 15.37 3.81 5.51
CA LEU A 132 15.78 2.64 4.73
C LEU A 132 17.19 2.85 4.18
N GLU A 133 18.11 1.98 4.61
CA GLU A 133 19.52 1.86 4.18
C GLU A 133 19.80 0.48 3.57
#